data_AF-A0A4W5JVK8-F1
#
_entry.id   AF-A0A4W5JVK8-F1
#
_cell.length_a   1.000
_cell.length_b   1.000
_cell.length_c   1.000
_cell.angle_alpha   90.00
_cell.angle_beta   90.00
_cell.angle_gamma   90.00
#
_symmetry.space_group_name_H-M   'P 1'
#
loop_
_entity.id
_entity.type
_entity.pdbx_description
1 polymer ?
#
loop_
_entity_poly.entity_id
_entity_poly.type
_entity_poly.pdbx_seq_one_letter_code
_entity_poly.pdbx_strand_id
1 'polypeptide(L)'
;HTHTPGNQYSRFEAKIHDLREQLMNSSMGSGQTTLRSNPKRGFYIRALFDYDKTADCGFLSQAVGFRFGDVLHVLDCGDEEWWQARRVSPQTEAEEVGFIPSKRKQAYRRGVAQPSVEEE
;
A
#
# COMPACT_ATOMS: atom_id res chain seq x y z
N HIS A 1 31.18 19.70 25.63
CA HIS A 1 29.74 19.83 25.38
C HIS A 1 29.33 18.71 24.42
N THR A 2 28.85 17.61 24.97
CA THR A 2 28.43 16.41 24.22
C THR A 2 27.10 16.69 23.54
N HIS A 3 27.10 16.77 22.20
CA HIS A 3 25.89 16.92 21.40
C HIS A 3 25.08 15.62 21.49
N THR A 4 23.98 15.60 22.23
CA THR A 4 23.07 14.46 22.30
C THR A 4 22.26 14.39 20.99
N PRO A 5 22.44 13.35 20.15
CA PRO A 5 21.76 13.24 18.85
C PRO A 5 20.24 13.03 18.97
N GLY A 6 19.71 12.72 20.15
CA GLY A 6 18.28 12.47 20.36
C GLY A 6 17.38 13.69 20.13
N ASN A 7 17.88 14.91 20.36
CA ASN A 7 17.03 16.11 20.29
C ASN A 7 16.67 16.51 18.85
N GLN A 8 17.57 16.22 17.90
CA GLN A 8 17.33 16.50 16.48
C GLN A 8 16.42 15.46 15.85
N TYR A 9 16.59 14.18 16.23
CA TYR A 9 15.74 13.09 15.77
C TYR A 9 14.30 13.25 16.26
N SER A 10 14.10 13.59 17.54
CA SER A 10 12.76 13.86 18.09
C SER A 10 12.04 15.01 17.37
N ARG A 11 12.77 16.09 17.04
CA ARG A 11 12.21 17.22 16.26
C ARG A 11 11.83 16.82 14.83
N PHE A 12 12.61 15.93 14.22
CA PHE A 12 12.32 15.40 12.90
C PHE A 12 11.09 14.51 12.90
N GLU A 13 10.97 13.58 13.86
CA GLU A 13 9.78 12.74 14.03
C GLU A 13 8.52 13.56 14.29
N ALA A 14 8.59 14.57 15.15
CA ALA A 14 7.47 15.48 15.40
C ALA A 14 7.02 16.21 14.12
N LYS A 15 7.98 16.68 13.30
CA LYS A 15 7.67 17.37 12.04
C LYS A 15 7.04 16.44 11.00
N ILE A 16 7.48 15.19 10.94
CA ILE A 16 6.85 14.17 10.08
C ILE A 16 5.43 13.86 10.56
N HIS A 17 5.23 13.76 11.88
CA HIS A 17 3.93 13.51 12.47
C HIS A 17 2.95 14.65 12.14
N ASP A 18 3.33 15.90 12.38
CA ASP A 18 2.53 17.08 12.05
C ASP A 18 2.19 17.16 10.56
N LEU A 19 3.16 16.86 9.68
CA LEU A 19 2.93 16.91 8.24
C LEU A 19 1.95 15.82 7.78
N ARG A 20 2.06 14.61 8.35
CA ARG A 20 1.14 13.51 8.09
C ARG A 20 -0.29 13.87 8.53
N GLU A 21 -0.42 14.45 9.71
CA GLU A 21 -1.71 14.85 10.28
C GLU A 21 -2.34 15.99 9.48
N GLN A 22 -1.56 16.97 9.03
CA GLN A 22 -2.02 18.03 8.13
C GLN A 22 -2.55 17.50 6.80
N LEU A 23 -1.86 16.54 6.17
CA LEU A 23 -2.31 15.94 4.91
C LEU A 23 -3.60 15.12 5.10
N MET A 24 -3.70 14.37 6.19
CA MET A 24 -4.90 13.60 6.52
C MET A 24 -6.10 14.52 6.84
N ASN A 25 -5.89 15.60 7.58
CA ASN A 25 -6.93 16.57 7.93
C ASN A 25 -7.36 17.44 6.73
N SER A 26 -6.47 17.68 5.76
CA SER A 26 -6.76 18.45 4.54
C SER A 26 -7.61 17.69 3.51
N SER A 27 -7.71 16.36 3.61
CA SER A 27 -8.43 15.51 2.65
C SER A 27 -9.95 15.43 2.85
N MET A 28 -10.52 16.08 3.88
CA MET A 28 -11.97 16.10 4.14
C MET A 28 -12.65 17.43 3.78
N GLY A 29 -12.07 18.21 2.86
CA GLY A 29 -12.67 19.42 2.30
C GLY A 29 -13.13 19.25 0.85
N SER A 30 -14.38 18.81 0.67
CA SER A 30 -15.29 19.07 -0.47
C SER A 30 -14.73 19.09 -1.91
N GLY A 31 -15.01 18.04 -2.68
CA GLY A 31 -15.15 18.16 -4.14
C GLY A 31 -14.69 16.99 -5.01
N GLN A 32 -15.45 15.89 -5.00
CA GLN A 32 -15.69 15.06 -6.20
C GLN A 32 -14.45 14.47 -6.93
N THR A 33 -13.71 13.55 -6.32
CA THR A 33 -13.09 12.44 -7.07
C THR A 33 -13.99 11.21 -6.98
N THR A 34 -15.21 11.37 -7.46
CA THR A 34 -16.08 10.22 -7.71
C THR A 34 -15.85 9.74 -9.13
N LEU A 35 -14.62 9.37 -9.45
CA LEU A 35 -14.45 8.08 -10.10
C LEU A 35 -14.54 7.06 -8.97
N ARG A 36 -15.74 6.97 -8.40
CA ARG A 36 -16.18 5.84 -7.59
C ARG A 36 -16.10 4.68 -8.56
N SER A 37 -14.93 4.05 -8.65
CA SER A 37 -14.77 2.73 -9.22
C SER A 37 -15.88 1.92 -8.59
N ASN A 38 -16.90 1.65 -9.40
CA ASN A 38 -18.14 1.05 -8.99
C ASN A 38 -17.83 -0.09 -8.00
N PRO A 39 -18.28 -0.04 -6.73
CA PRO A 39 -17.90 -0.99 -5.68
C PRO A 39 -18.38 -2.44 -5.96
N LYS A 40 -18.89 -2.72 -7.17
CA LYS A 40 -19.45 -4.00 -7.61
C LYS A 40 -18.53 -4.82 -8.54
N ARG A 41 -17.28 -4.43 -8.83
CA ARG A 41 -16.38 -5.29 -9.63
C ARG A 41 -14.93 -5.32 -9.16
N GLY A 42 -14.72 -5.29 -7.84
CA GLY A 42 -13.47 -5.84 -7.33
C GLY A 42 -13.36 -7.33 -7.69
N PHE A 43 -12.17 -7.87 -7.74
CA PHE A 43 -11.94 -9.29 -7.99
C PHE A 43 -11.14 -9.90 -6.84
N TYR A 44 -11.29 -11.22 -6.68
CA TYR A 44 -10.58 -11.95 -5.65
C TYR A 44 -9.33 -12.57 -6.22
N ILE A 45 -8.23 -12.44 -5.50
CA ILE A 45 -6.98 -13.15 -5.79
C ILE A 45 -6.61 -14.03 -4.62
N ARG A 46 -5.91 -15.12 -4.94
CA ARG A 46 -5.23 -15.96 -3.95
C ARG A 46 -3.76 -15.57 -3.93
N ALA A 47 -3.24 -15.26 -2.75
CA ALA A 47 -1.81 -14.99 -2.57
C ALA A 47 -0.99 -16.25 -2.84
N LEU A 48 0.03 -16.13 -3.69
CA LEU A 48 0.95 -17.22 -4.04
C LEU A 48 2.32 -17.07 -3.37
N PHE A 49 2.46 -16.12 -2.45
CA PHE A 49 3.67 -15.84 -1.69
C PHE A 49 3.29 -15.06 -0.43
N ASP A 50 4.26 -14.94 0.48
CA ASP A 50 4.14 -14.11 1.67
C ASP A 50 4.62 -12.68 1.38
N TYR A 51 3.86 -11.69 1.82
CA TYR A 51 4.24 -10.29 1.79
C TYR A 51 4.26 -9.75 3.22
N ASP A 52 5.47 -9.48 3.71
CA ASP A 52 5.70 -8.80 4.97
C ASP A 52 5.79 -7.29 4.76
N LYS A 53 4.72 -6.58 5.15
CA LYS A 53 4.65 -5.11 5.05
C LYS A 53 5.74 -4.40 5.85
N THR A 54 6.33 -5.05 6.86
CA THR A 54 7.37 -4.45 7.70
C THR A 54 8.74 -4.46 7.01
N ALA A 55 8.94 -5.36 6.05
CA ALA A 55 10.19 -5.47 5.29
C ALA A 55 10.45 -4.27 4.37
N ASP A 56 9.40 -3.50 4.03
CA ASP A 56 9.51 -2.33 3.14
C ASP A 56 9.78 -1.01 3.90
N CYS A 57 10.21 -1.07 5.17
CA CYS A 57 10.57 0.08 6.01
C CYS A 57 9.50 1.21 6.07
N GLY A 58 8.23 0.88 5.84
CA GLY A 58 7.13 1.85 5.85
C GLY A 58 6.89 2.61 4.54
N PHE A 59 7.38 2.11 3.39
CA PHE A 59 7.11 2.69 2.05
C PHE A 59 5.63 3.09 1.86
N LEU A 60 4.70 2.26 2.33
CA LEU A 60 3.30 2.62 2.52
C LEU A 60 2.87 2.25 3.94
N SER A 61 2.55 3.25 4.75
CA SER A 61 2.07 3.03 6.14
C SER A 61 0.78 2.18 6.21
N GLN A 62 -0.01 2.19 5.13
CA GLN A 62 -1.24 1.42 4.98
C GLN A 62 -1.05 0.15 4.12
N ALA A 63 0.18 -0.33 3.93
CA ALA A 63 0.40 -1.60 3.26
C ALA A 63 -0.26 -2.74 4.05
N VAL A 64 -0.83 -3.72 3.34
CA VAL A 64 -1.46 -4.89 3.94
C VAL A 64 -0.55 -6.09 3.71
N GLY A 65 -0.06 -6.66 4.81
CA GLY A 65 0.68 -7.92 4.77
C GLY A 65 -0.27 -9.10 4.57
N PHE A 66 0.18 -10.11 3.83
CA PHE A 66 -0.58 -11.33 3.56
C PHE A 66 0.35 -12.54 3.49
N ARG A 67 -0.23 -13.73 3.66
CA ARG A 67 0.49 -15.00 3.56
C ARG A 67 0.05 -15.80 2.35
N PHE A 68 0.87 -16.76 1.95
CA PHE A 68 0.51 -17.75 0.95
C PHE A 68 -0.84 -18.38 1.30
N GLY A 69 -1.75 -18.42 0.33
CA GLY A 69 -3.08 -18.97 0.51
C GLY A 69 -4.12 -17.96 1.02
N ASP A 70 -3.75 -16.75 1.43
CA ASP A 70 -4.73 -15.71 1.78
C ASP A 70 -5.56 -15.30 0.56
N VAL A 71 -6.84 -15.00 0.78
CA VAL A 71 -7.71 -14.42 -0.25
C VAL A 71 -7.81 -12.92 -0.05
N LEU A 72 -7.53 -12.17 -1.10
CA LEU A 72 -7.57 -10.71 -1.11
C LEU A 72 -8.65 -10.25 -2.08
N HIS A 73 -9.49 -9.31 -1.65
CA HIS A 73 -10.43 -8.62 -2.52
C HIS A 73 -9.77 -7.33 -3.03
N VAL A 74 -9.40 -7.32 -4.30
CA VAL A 74 -8.80 -6.16 -4.98
C VAL A 74 -9.92 -5.20 -5.34
N LEU A 75 -9.84 -3.97 -4.83
CA LEU A 75 -10.81 -2.91 -5.01
C LEU A 75 -10.41 -1.95 -6.15
N ASP A 76 -9.10 -1.71 -6.29
CA ASP A 76 -8.53 -0.89 -7.35
C ASP A 76 -7.17 -1.44 -7.79
N CYS A 77 -6.96 -1.47 -9.10
CA CYS A 77 -5.72 -1.91 -9.75
C CYS A 77 -5.28 -0.94 -10.84
N GLY A 78 -5.73 0.33 -10.78
CA GLY A 78 -5.35 1.37 -11.74
C GLY A 78 -3.87 1.78 -11.66
N ASP A 79 -3.24 1.63 -10.49
CA ASP A 79 -1.80 1.83 -10.32
C ASP A 79 -1.05 0.51 -10.62
N GLU A 80 0.05 0.62 -11.37
CA GLU A 80 0.79 -0.52 -11.87
C GLU A 80 1.78 -1.11 -10.85
N GLU A 81 2.08 -0.40 -9.77
CA GLU A 81 3.01 -0.83 -8.72
C GLU A 81 2.27 -1.23 -7.43
N TRP A 82 1.13 -0.61 -7.14
CA TRP A 82 0.38 -0.80 -5.90
C TRP A 82 -1.14 -0.91 -6.11
N TRP A 83 -1.72 -2.02 -5.70
CA TRP A 83 -3.17 -2.23 -5.79
C TRP A 83 -3.83 -2.01 -4.44
N GLN A 84 -5.02 -1.40 -4.45
CA GLN A 84 -5.83 -1.27 -3.24
C GLN A 84 -6.62 -2.56 -3.04
N ALA A 85 -6.44 -3.22 -1.90
CA ALA A 85 -7.10 -4.47 -1.59
C ALA A 85 -7.42 -4.57 -0.10
N ARG A 86 -8.27 -5.54 0.24
CA ARG A 86 -8.52 -5.94 1.63
C ARG A 86 -8.39 -7.44 1.78
N ARG A 87 -7.91 -7.88 2.93
CA ARG A 87 -7.86 -9.32 3.26
C ARG A 87 -9.25 -9.82 3.64
N VAL A 88 -9.64 -10.97 3.10
CA VAL A 88 -10.89 -11.63 3.46
C VAL A 88 -10.59 -12.61 4.60
N SER A 89 -11.02 -12.30 5.82
CA SER A 89 -10.90 -13.19 6.98
C SER A 89 -12.30 -13.58 7.47
N PRO A 90 -12.59 -14.86 7.72
CA PRO A 90 -13.88 -15.29 8.27
C PRO A 90 -14.08 -14.89 9.74
N GLN A 91 -13.01 -14.63 10.50
CA GLN A 91 -13.11 -14.23 11.91
C GLN A 91 -13.05 -12.72 12.14
N THR A 92 -12.68 -11.95 11.12
CA THR A 92 -12.38 -10.52 11.28
C THR A 92 -13.18 -9.74 10.26
N GLU A 93 -14.34 -9.25 10.69
CA GLU A 93 -15.17 -8.29 9.94
C GLU A 93 -14.49 -6.91 9.84
N ALA A 94 -13.29 -6.74 10.40
CA ALA A 94 -12.48 -5.55 10.21
C ALA A 94 -11.92 -5.53 8.78
N GLU A 95 -12.64 -4.82 7.92
CA GLU A 95 -12.28 -4.47 6.55
C GLU A 95 -11.08 -3.51 6.52
N GLU A 96 -9.89 -3.96 6.93
CA GLU A 96 -8.68 -3.16 6.73
C GLU A 96 -8.33 -3.14 5.24
N VAL A 97 -8.75 -2.07 4.57
CA VAL A 97 -8.37 -1.73 3.20
C VAL A 97 -6.97 -1.10 3.24
N GLY A 98 -6.10 -1.56 2.35
CA GLY A 98 -4.80 -0.94 2.16
C GLY A 98 -4.12 -1.41 0.89
N PHE A 99 -2.81 -1.20 0.79
CA PHE A 99 -2.09 -1.41 -0.45
C PHE A 99 -1.32 -2.74 -0.47
N ILE A 100 -1.38 -3.43 -1.61
CA ILE A 100 -0.60 -4.64 -1.89
C ILE A 100 0.27 -4.42 -3.13
N PRO A 101 1.46 -5.03 -3.20
CA PRO A 101 2.30 -4.93 -4.39
C PRO A 101 1.62 -5.58 -5.60
N SER A 102 1.76 -4.97 -6.77
CA SER A 102 1.27 -5.52 -8.02
C SER A 102 2.12 -6.70 -8.51
N LYS A 103 1.63 -7.41 -9.54
CA LYS A 103 2.42 -8.44 -10.25
C LYS A 103 3.72 -7.89 -10.84
N ARG A 104 3.74 -6.63 -11.31
CA ARG A 104 4.89 -6.04 -11.99
C ARG A 104 6.00 -5.66 -11.01
N LYS A 105 5.63 -5.06 -9.87
CA LYS A 105 6.57 -4.80 -8.78
C LYS A 105 7.26 -6.06 -8.30
N GLN A 106 6.52 -7.16 -8.26
CA GLN A 106 7.06 -8.48 -7.93
C GLN A 106 8.00 -9.03 -9.01
N ALA A 107 7.75 -8.77 -10.30
CA ALA A 107 8.63 -9.17 -11.39
C ALA A 107 9.99 -8.43 -11.33
N TYR A 108 9.98 -7.12 -11.06
CA TYR A 108 11.20 -6.32 -10.84
C TYR A 108 12.01 -6.88 -9.66
N ARG A 109 11.34 -7.17 -8.53
CA ARG A 109 11.99 -7.78 -7.36
C ARG A 109 12.58 -9.17 -7.66
N ARG A 110 12.03 -9.90 -8.64
CA ARG A 110 12.53 -11.21 -9.07
C ARG A 110 13.52 -11.14 -10.24
N GLY A 111 13.92 -9.94 -10.70
CA GLY A 111 14.88 -9.78 -11.79
C GLY A 111 14.35 -10.23 -13.16
N VAL A 112 13.04 -10.38 -13.33
CA VAL A 112 12.45 -10.72 -14.62
C VAL A 112 12.23 -9.41 -15.37
N ALA A 113 13.22 -9.01 -16.18
CA ALA A 113 13.06 -7.92 -17.12
C ALA A 113 11.84 -8.22 -18.01
N GLN A 114 10.92 -7.27 -18.12
CA GLN A 114 9.84 -7.38 -19.11
C GLN A 114 10.50 -7.57 -20.49
N PRO A 115 10.03 -8.52 -21.32
CA PRO A 115 10.43 -8.52 -22.71
C PRO A 115 9.95 -7.19 -23.31
N SER A 116 10.89 -6.37 -23.75
CA SER A 116 10.63 -5.21 -24.58
C SER A 116 9.78 -5.66 -25.75
N VAL A 117 8.54 -5.16 -25.84
CA VAL A 117 7.79 -5.30 -27.09
C VAL A 117 8.50 -4.39 -28.09
N GLU A 118 9.36 -4.98 -28.92
CA GLU A 118 9.76 -4.36 -30.19
C GLU A 118 8.50 -4.40 -31.07
N GLU A 119 7.78 -3.28 -31.13
CA GLU A 119 6.82 -3.07 -32.19
C GLU A 119 7.58 -2.56 -33.43
N GLU A 120 7.52 -3.37 -34.49
CA GLU A 120 7.98 -3.08 -35.86
C GLU A 120 7.11 -2.00 -36.53
#